data_AF-A0A2V6TGN9-F1
#
_entry.id   AF-A0A2V6TGN9-F1
#
_cell.length_a   1.000
_cell.length_b   1.000
_cell.length_c   1.000
_cell.angle_alpha   90.00
_cell.angle_beta   90.00
_cell.angle_gamma   90.00
#
_symmetry.space_group_name_H-M   'P 1'
#
loop_
_entity.id
_entity.type
_entity.pdbx_description
1 polymer ?
#
loop_
_entity_poly.entity_id
_entity_poly.type
_entity_poly.pdbx_seq_one_letter_code
_entity_poly.pdbx_strand_id
1 'polypeptide(L)'
;AESLDRAIELANAQPFGLTSGIQTLDDREIARWVDGIEAGTLYVNRHVTGAIVGRQPFGGWKASSVGPGAKAGGPNYVPQLARWRQVSLPTADNEPLPEPIAALLARGTAELAEADERALLAASAASYARAWRGHFGREHDPSAIRGERNAFRYRPCRRVIARGTTGVTLCQVVLAACVAGVPLTVSLSPDSRRWPWLAEHAGVELVVEAEAGFVERLAHPEGAERVRTWERISMAARAAANGASVTVIEAPVLANGRLELRWYLREQTVSRILHRYGNVSAPVATT
;
A
#
# COMPACT_ATOMS: atom_id res chain seq x y z
N ALA A 1 -20.45 20.50 11.23
CA ALA A 1 -21.14 19.42 10.49
C ALA A 1 -22.23 18.86 11.40
N GLU A 2 -23.32 18.33 10.83
CA GLU A 2 -24.48 17.83 11.59
C GLU A 2 -24.26 16.43 12.17
N SER A 3 -23.28 15.68 11.66
CA SER A 3 -22.87 14.36 12.15
C SER A 3 -21.35 14.17 12.01
N LEU A 4 -20.81 13.17 12.71
CA LEU A 4 -19.40 12.77 12.57
C LEU A 4 -19.09 12.31 11.15
N ASP A 5 -19.96 11.52 10.53
CA ASP A 5 -19.78 11.05 9.15
C ASP A 5 -19.68 12.22 8.19
N ARG A 6 -20.56 13.22 8.33
CA ARG A 6 -20.51 14.42 7.50
C ARG A 6 -19.23 15.23 7.74
N ALA A 7 -18.71 15.25 8.96
CA ALA A 7 -17.42 15.90 9.26
C ALA A 7 -16.25 15.17 8.58
N ILE A 8 -16.24 13.82 8.61
CA ILE A 8 -15.23 12.99 7.94
C ILE A 8 -15.27 13.21 6.43
N GLU A 9 -16.46 13.22 5.83
CA GLU A 9 -16.65 13.51 4.40
C GLU A 9 -16.07 14.87 4.01
N LEU A 10 -16.39 15.93 4.76
CA LEU A 10 -15.89 17.28 4.50
C LEU A 10 -14.36 17.36 4.61
N ALA A 11 -13.78 16.67 5.60
CA ALA A 11 -12.33 16.59 5.75
C ALA A 11 -11.68 15.82 4.60
N ASN A 12 -12.27 14.70 4.17
CA ASN A 12 -11.76 13.87 3.07
C ASN A 12 -11.96 14.52 1.70
N ALA A 13 -12.94 15.41 1.53
CA ALA A 13 -13.15 16.16 0.29
C ALA A 13 -12.02 17.14 -0.01
N GLN A 14 -11.17 17.47 0.98
CA GLN A 14 -9.99 18.29 0.73
C GLN A 14 -8.98 17.55 -0.16
N PRO A 15 -8.29 18.26 -1.08
CA PRO A 15 -7.30 17.65 -1.96
C PRO A 15 -6.03 17.19 -1.21
N PHE A 16 -5.90 17.56 0.06
CA PHE A 16 -4.78 17.26 0.93
C PHE A 16 -5.16 16.22 1.99
N GLY A 17 -4.14 15.53 2.51
CA GLY A 17 -4.30 14.49 3.53
C GLY A 17 -3.05 14.39 4.40
N LEU A 18 -2.53 15.51 4.91
CA LEU A 18 -1.29 15.55 5.68
C LEU A 18 -1.51 15.14 7.15
N THR A 19 -2.20 15.98 7.91
CA THR A 19 -2.59 15.73 9.29
C THR A 19 -4.09 15.87 9.45
N SER A 20 -4.66 15.13 10.39
CA SER A 20 -6.05 15.30 10.82
C SER A 20 -6.17 15.00 12.30
N GLY A 21 -7.11 15.63 12.98
CA GLY A 21 -7.32 15.42 14.41
C GLY A 21 -8.80 15.35 14.80
N ILE A 22 -9.07 14.57 15.85
CA ILE A 22 -10.38 14.52 16.51
C ILE A 22 -10.21 14.76 18.02
N GLN A 23 -11.19 15.46 18.59
CA GLN A 23 -11.31 15.72 20.02
C GLN A 23 -12.64 15.12 20.50
N THR A 24 -12.58 13.95 21.13
CA THR A 24 -13.75 13.24 21.66
C THR A 24 -13.32 12.22 22.71
N LEU A 25 -14.20 11.95 23.67
CA LEU A 25 -14.03 10.88 24.65
C LEU A 25 -14.80 9.61 24.29
N ASP A 26 -15.61 9.63 23.23
CA ASP A 26 -16.36 8.47 22.78
C ASP A 26 -15.47 7.56 21.90
N ASP A 27 -15.18 6.35 22.39
CA ASP A 27 -14.36 5.37 21.68
C ASP A 27 -14.96 4.95 20.34
N ARG A 28 -16.29 4.99 20.19
CA ARG A 28 -16.98 4.65 18.93
C ARG A 28 -16.73 5.72 17.88
N GLU A 29 -16.73 6.99 18.28
CA GLU A 29 -16.38 8.11 17.41
C GLU A 29 -14.90 8.06 17.01
N ILE A 30 -14.01 7.75 17.96
CA ILE A 30 -12.57 7.57 17.68
C ILE A 30 -12.37 6.46 16.65
N ALA A 31 -12.96 5.28 16.87
CA ALA A 31 -12.83 4.16 15.96
C ALA A 31 -13.36 4.51 14.56
N ARG A 32 -14.58 5.06 14.49
CA ARG A 32 -15.20 5.49 13.24
C ARG A 32 -14.34 6.51 12.49
N TRP A 33 -13.79 7.49 13.19
CA TRP A 33 -12.93 8.51 12.60
C TRP A 33 -11.58 7.94 12.14
N VAL A 34 -10.91 7.13 12.96
CA VAL A 34 -9.62 6.51 12.61
C VAL A 34 -9.74 5.62 11.38
N ASP A 35 -10.89 4.96 11.18
CA ASP A 35 -11.13 4.11 10.02
C ASP A 35 -11.56 4.89 8.77
N GLY A 36 -12.30 5.99 8.95
CA GLY A 36 -12.87 6.77 7.85
C GLY A 36 -11.99 7.91 7.34
N ILE A 37 -11.07 8.45 8.15
CA ILE A 37 -10.29 9.63 7.78
C ILE A 37 -9.13 9.30 6.83
N GLU A 38 -8.93 10.14 5.82
CA GLU A 38 -7.93 9.96 4.78
C GLU A 38 -6.78 10.96 4.91
N ALA A 39 -5.97 10.78 5.95
CA ALA A 39 -4.75 11.52 6.15
C ALA A 39 -3.60 10.62 6.62
N GLY A 40 -2.37 11.02 6.33
CA GLY A 40 -1.19 10.23 6.69
C GLY A 40 -0.88 10.25 8.18
N THR A 41 -1.18 11.33 8.91
CA THR A 41 -0.87 11.44 10.35
C THR A 41 -2.11 11.85 11.14
N LEU A 42 -2.59 10.96 12.00
CA LEU A 42 -3.83 11.11 12.75
C LEU A 42 -3.54 11.38 14.22
N TYR A 43 -4.30 12.30 14.80
CA TYR A 43 -4.14 12.73 16.18
C TYR A 43 -5.48 12.67 16.93
N VAL A 44 -5.51 11.96 18.05
CA VAL A 44 -6.70 11.84 18.91
C VAL A 44 -6.42 12.50 20.24
N ASN A 45 -7.26 13.49 20.59
CA ASN A 45 -7.21 14.23 21.85
C ASN A 45 -5.89 14.99 22.09
N ARG A 46 -5.28 15.50 21.03
CA ARG A 46 -4.07 16.34 21.05
C ARG A 46 -4.02 17.29 19.84
N HIS A 47 -3.06 18.21 19.86
CA HIS A 47 -2.77 19.06 18.69
C HIS A 47 -2.20 18.22 17.54
N VAL A 48 -2.35 18.72 16.30
CA VAL A 48 -1.99 18.03 15.05
C VAL A 48 -0.61 18.39 14.50
N THR A 49 0.20 19.09 15.28
CA THR A 49 1.54 19.57 14.93
C THR A 49 2.60 18.92 15.84
N GLY A 50 3.88 19.24 15.64
CA GLY A 50 4.95 18.78 16.54
C GLY A 50 5.23 17.28 16.47
N ALA A 51 5.18 16.69 15.27
CA ALA A 51 5.52 15.28 15.06
C ALA A 51 6.97 15.00 15.49
N ILE A 52 7.15 14.00 16.35
CA ILE A 52 8.46 13.59 16.87
C ILE A 52 8.96 12.37 16.10
N VAL A 53 10.22 12.41 15.65
CA VAL A 53 10.88 11.31 14.93
C VAL A 53 10.81 10.01 15.73
N GLY A 54 10.49 8.90 15.07
CA GLY A 54 10.35 7.58 15.70
C GLY A 54 9.08 7.38 16.55
N ARG A 55 8.35 8.45 16.88
CA ARG A 55 7.02 8.36 17.53
C ARG A 55 5.91 8.57 16.52
N GLN A 56 5.95 9.69 15.80
CA GLN A 56 5.00 10.01 14.75
C GLN A 56 5.72 10.21 13.41
N PRO A 57 6.14 9.13 12.71
CA PRO A 57 6.62 9.25 11.34
C PRO A 57 5.69 10.14 10.50
N PHE A 58 6.28 11.14 9.83
CA PHE A 58 5.53 12.26 9.27
C PHE A 58 5.50 12.22 7.74
N GLY A 59 4.32 12.51 7.19
CA GLY A 59 4.04 12.45 5.76
C GLY A 59 2.54 12.28 5.52
N GLY A 60 2.06 12.75 4.37
CA GLY A 60 0.65 12.81 4.03
C GLY A 60 0.27 11.91 2.85
N TRP A 61 -1.02 11.92 2.52
CA TRP A 61 -1.59 11.30 1.34
C TRP A 61 -2.13 12.37 0.38
N LYS A 62 -2.67 11.94 -0.78
CA LYS A 62 -3.23 12.84 -1.81
C LYS A 62 -2.18 13.86 -2.26
N ALA A 63 -2.57 15.12 -2.49
CA ALA A 63 -1.65 16.19 -2.89
C ALA A 63 -0.63 16.60 -1.81
N SER A 64 -0.68 16.01 -0.61
CA SER A 64 0.31 16.25 0.45
C SER A 64 1.60 15.42 0.30
N SER A 65 1.71 14.60 -0.73
CA SER A 65 2.92 13.83 -1.04
C SER A 65 3.07 13.65 -2.55
N VAL A 66 4.32 13.63 -3.02
CA VAL A 66 4.69 13.23 -4.37
C VAL A 66 5.67 12.07 -4.26
N GLY A 67 5.47 11.03 -5.07
CA GLY A 67 6.30 9.84 -5.07
C GLY A 67 5.79 8.72 -4.15
N PRO A 68 6.66 7.77 -3.77
CA PRO A 68 6.23 6.55 -3.09
C PRO A 68 5.65 6.76 -1.69
N GLY A 69 5.91 7.91 -1.07
CA GLY A 69 5.19 8.37 0.12
C GLY A 69 5.57 7.68 1.43
N ALA A 70 6.78 7.13 1.57
CA ALA A 70 7.24 6.72 2.89
C ALA A 70 7.53 7.94 3.78
N LYS A 71 7.19 7.81 5.06
CA LYS A 71 7.18 8.90 6.05
C LYS A 71 8.59 9.21 6.56
N ALA A 72 8.93 10.50 6.60
CA ALA A 72 10.15 10.97 7.25
C ALA A 72 10.15 10.61 8.73
N GLY A 73 11.31 10.19 9.26
CA GLY A 73 11.43 9.66 10.61
C GLY A 73 10.79 8.29 10.82
N GLY A 74 10.34 7.63 9.74
CA GLY A 74 9.84 6.25 9.73
C GLY A 74 10.85 5.25 9.16
N PRO A 75 10.57 3.94 9.28
CA PRO A 75 11.52 2.87 8.97
C PRO A 75 11.82 2.72 7.49
N ASN A 76 11.00 3.29 6.60
CA ASN A 76 11.10 3.09 5.16
C ASN A 76 11.63 4.31 4.39
N TYR A 77 11.93 5.43 5.07
CA TYR A 77 12.37 6.65 4.39
C TYR A 77 13.72 6.46 3.69
N VAL A 78 14.74 6.02 4.44
CA VAL A 78 16.09 5.79 3.91
C VAL A 78 16.11 4.72 2.80
N PRO A 79 15.43 3.58 2.91
CA PRO A 79 15.31 2.61 1.82
C PRO A 79 14.79 3.14 0.48
N GLN A 80 14.11 4.29 0.43
CA GLN A 80 13.69 4.91 -0.84
C GLN A 80 14.85 5.57 -1.60
N LEU A 81 15.93 5.92 -0.90
CA LEU A 81 17.11 6.57 -1.47
C LEU A 81 18.11 5.56 -2.06
N ALA A 82 17.74 4.28 -2.10
CA ALA A 82 18.57 3.19 -2.59
C ALA A 82 17.93 2.52 -3.82
N ARG A 83 18.78 1.97 -4.69
CA ARG A 83 18.37 1.05 -5.76
C ARG A 83 18.57 -0.38 -5.29
N TRP A 84 17.49 -1.16 -5.30
CA TRP A 84 17.49 -2.53 -4.85
C TRP A 84 17.59 -3.48 -6.03
N ARG A 85 18.39 -4.54 -5.89
CA ARG A 85 18.53 -5.62 -6.86
C ARG A 85 18.44 -6.95 -6.14
N GLN A 86 17.71 -7.89 -6.74
CA GLN A 86 17.68 -9.27 -6.26
C GLN A 86 18.99 -9.98 -6.61
N VAL A 87 19.63 -10.60 -5.61
CA VAL A 87 20.88 -11.36 -5.78
C VAL A 87 20.70 -12.86 -5.52
N SER A 88 19.62 -13.23 -4.84
CA SER A 88 19.25 -14.61 -4.53
C SER A 88 17.74 -14.68 -4.26
N LEU A 89 17.19 -15.90 -4.24
CA LEU A 89 15.81 -16.12 -3.81
C LEU A 89 15.67 -15.80 -2.31
N PRO A 90 14.52 -15.25 -1.88
CA PRO A 90 14.22 -15.12 -0.46
C PRO A 90 14.29 -16.47 0.25
N THR A 91 14.74 -16.47 1.50
CA THR A 91 14.72 -17.67 2.35
C THR A 91 13.29 -18.20 2.46
N ALA A 92 13.10 -19.48 2.17
CA ALA A 92 11.83 -20.15 2.40
C ALA A 92 11.55 -20.24 3.90
N ASP A 93 10.29 -20.11 4.28
CA ASP A 93 9.79 -20.61 5.56
C ASP A 93 8.79 -21.74 5.28
N ASN A 94 8.60 -22.61 6.27
CA ASN A 94 7.68 -23.75 6.16
C ASN A 94 6.24 -23.37 6.55
N GLU A 95 5.92 -22.07 6.60
CA GLU A 95 4.60 -21.63 7.03
C GLU A 95 3.63 -21.68 5.84
N PRO A 96 2.45 -22.31 5.99
CA PRO A 96 1.53 -22.46 4.86
C PRO A 96 1.04 -21.10 4.36
N LEU A 97 0.86 -21.02 3.03
CA LEU A 97 0.26 -19.86 2.39
C LEU A 97 -1.23 -19.78 2.74
N PRO A 98 -1.77 -18.58 3.02
CA PRO A 98 -3.21 -18.36 3.05
C PRO A 98 -3.83 -18.78 1.72
N GLU A 99 -5.03 -19.38 1.77
CA GLU A 99 -5.65 -19.98 0.58
C GLU A 99 -5.77 -19.02 -0.63
N PRO A 100 -6.22 -17.75 -0.49
CA PRO A 100 -6.27 -16.85 -1.64
C PRO A 100 -4.92 -16.67 -2.35
N ILE A 101 -3.82 -16.72 -1.60
CA ILE A 101 -2.46 -16.60 -2.12
C ILE A 101 -2.00 -17.92 -2.74
N ALA A 102 -2.33 -19.06 -2.11
CA ALA A 102 -1.99 -20.39 -2.62
C ALA A 102 -2.69 -20.69 -3.96
N ALA A 103 -3.99 -20.40 -4.05
CA ALA A 103 -4.76 -20.55 -5.28
C ALA A 103 -4.23 -19.64 -6.41
N LEU A 104 -3.88 -18.40 -6.10
CA LEU A 104 -3.31 -17.46 -7.05
C LEU A 104 -1.91 -17.91 -7.53
N LEU A 105 -1.07 -18.40 -6.60
CA LEU A 105 0.22 -19.00 -6.93
C LEU A 105 0.03 -20.17 -7.91
N ALA A 106 -0.89 -21.11 -7.64
CA ALA A 106 -1.14 -22.26 -8.51
C ALA A 106 -1.52 -21.84 -9.94
N ARG A 107 -2.40 -20.84 -10.09
CA ARG A 107 -2.79 -20.28 -11.40
C ARG A 107 -1.61 -19.66 -12.13
N GLY A 108 -0.84 -18.81 -11.45
CA GLY A 108 0.34 -18.17 -12.04
C GLY A 108 1.41 -19.19 -12.44
N THR A 109 1.67 -20.20 -11.60
CA THR A 109 2.63 -21.28 -11.86
C THR A 109 2.25 -22.12 -13.08
N ALA A 110 0.96 -22.35 -13.33
CA ALA A 110 0.48 -23.13 -14.48
C ALA A 110 0.75 -22.45 -15.83
N GLU A 111 0.89 -21.12 -15.85
CA GLU A 111 1.17 -20.36 -17.07
C GLU A 111 2.68 -20.24 -17.40
N LEU A 112 3.55 -20.55 -16.44
CA LEU A 112 5.00 -20.36 -16.55
C LEU A 112 5.68 -21.63 -17.06
N ALA A 113 6.44 -21.51 -18.15
CA ALA A 113 7.13 -22.62 -18.81
C ALA A 113 8.41 -23.03 -18.08
N GLU A 114 9.16 -22.05 -17.55
CA GLU A 114 10.49 -22.29 -16.98
C GLU A 114 10.41 -22.69 -15.49
N ALA A 115 11.24 -23.66 -15.10
CA ALA A 115 11.31 -24.11 -13.71
C ALA A 115 11.79 -23.01 -12.76
N ASP A 116 12.75 -22.20 -13.20
CA ASP A 116 13.30 -21.09 -12.42
C ASP A 116 12.26 -19.99 -12.19
N GLU A 117 11.40 -19.72 -13.18
CA GLU A 117 10.29 -18.77 -13.02
C GLU A 117 9.26 -19.27 -12.00
N ARG A 118 8.90 -20.56 -12.05
CA ARG A 118 8.01 -21.17 -11.06
C ARG A 118 8.61 -21.12 -9.65
N ALA A 119 9.91 -21.42 -9.51
CA ALA A 119 10.62 -21.34 -8.24
C ALA A 119 10.68 -19.90 -7.70
N LEU A 120 10.95 -18.92 -8.57
CA LEU A 120 10.92 -17.50 -8.23
C LEU A 120 9.54 -17.06 -7.75
N LEU A 121 8.48 -17.48 -8.44
CA LEU A 121 7.11 -17.13 -8.07
C LEU A 121 6.73 -17.71 -6.71
N ALA A 122 7.04 -18.99 -6.46
CA ALA A 122 6.79 -19.65 -5.18
C ALA A 122 7.55 -18.98 -4.03
N ALA A 123 8.83 -18.66 -4.23
CA ALA A 123 9.63 -17.94 -3.24
C ALA A 123 9.10 -16.52 -2.98
N SER A 124 8.56 -15.86 -4.00
CA SER A 124 7.91 -14.55 -3.87
C SER A 124 6.64 -14.65 -3.03
N ALA A 125 5.77 -15.62 -3.31
CA ALA A 125 4.51 -15.82 -2.57
C ALA A 125 4.77 -16.03 -1.07
N ALA A 126 5.70 -16.92 -0.71
CA ALA A 126 6.08 -17.18 0.69
C ALA A 126 6.66 -15.91 1.35
N SER A 127 7.58 -15.24 0.67
CA SER A 127 8.21 -14.00 1.14
C SER A 127 7.20 -12.86 1.34
N TYR A 128 6.20 -12.72 0.46
CA TYR A 128 5.16 -11.70 0.56
C TYR A 128 4.21 -12.01 1.73
N ALA A 129 3.77 -13.26 1.84
CA ALA A 129 2.92 -13.71 2.95
C ALA A 129 3.60 -13.49 4.31
N ARG A 130 4.89 -13.85 4.43
CA ARG A 130 5.70 -13.60 5.63
C ARG A 130 5.80 -12.10 5.94
N ALA A 131 6.11 -11.27 4.95
CA ALA A 131 6.24 -9.84 5.14
C ALA A 131 4.93 -9.19 5.59
N TRP A 132 3.79 -9.67 5.08
CA TRP A 132 2.47 -9.25 5.55
C TRP A 132 2.24 -9.67 7.01
N ARG A 133 2.39 -10.96 7.32
CA ARG A 133 2.15 -11.54 8.64
C ARG A 133 3.01 -10.90 9.74
N GLY A 134 4.29 -10.67 9.45
CA GLY A 134 5.27 -10.18 10.42
C GLY A 134 5.39 -8.67 10.50
N HIS A 135 5.05 -7.93 9.44
CA HIS A 135 5.34 -6.50 9.35
C HIS A 135 4.15 -5.66 8.87
N PHE A 136 3.68 -5.83 7.62
CA PHE A 136 2.71 -4.90 7.04
C PHE A 136 1.29 -5.04 7.56
N GLY A 137 0.88 -6.25 7.97
CA GLY A 137 -0.43 -6.53 8.55
C GLY A 137 -0.54 -6.23 10.04
N ARG A 138 0.46 -5.59 10.64
CA ARG A 138 0.52 -5.26 12.07
C ARG A 138 0.63 -3.75 12.29
N GLU A 139 0.08 -3.28 13.41
CA GLU A 139 0.39 -1.95 13.94
C GLU A 139 1.65 -2.03 14.82
N HIS A 140 2.51 -1.02 14.72
CA HIS A 140 3.78 -0.94 15.45
C HIS A 140 3.80 0.31 16.34
N ASP A 141 4.08 0.17 17.63
CA ASP A 141 4.36 1.30 18.52
C ASP A 141 5.75 1.11 19.16
N PRO A 142 6.83 1.46 18.45
CA PRO A 142 8.18 1.30 18.97
C PRO A 142 8.49 2.27 20.11
N SER A 143 7.66 3.30 20.32
CA SER A 143 7.89 4.32 21.35
C SER A 143 7.36 3.91 22.72
N ALA A 144 6.27 3.12 22.75
CA ALA A 144 5.64 2.56 23.94
C ALA A 144 5.51 3.55 25.11
N ILE A 145 5.09 4.79 24.81
CA ILE A 145 5.04 5.87 25.79
C ILE A 145 3.85 5.68 26.71
N ARG A 146 4.08 5.73 28.02
CA ARG A 146 3.00 5.66 29.00
C ARG A 146 2.04 6.85 28.81
N GLY A 147 0.76 6.55 28.58
CA GLY A 147 -0.29 7.56 28.42
C GLY A 147 -0.46 8.08 26.99
N GLU A 148 0.32 7.60 26.02
CA GLU A 148 0.19 7.96 24.61
C GLU A 148 0.49 6.76 23.71
N ARG A 149 -0.50 6.31 22.92
CA ARG A 149 -0.30 5.28 21.91
C ARG A 149 0.11 5.92 20.59
N ASN A 150 1.19 5.45 19.99
CA ASN A 150 1.73 5.92 18.71
C ASN A 150 1.81 4.76 17.72
N ALA A 151 0.67 4.40 17.15
CA ALA A 151 0.59 3.30 16.20
C ALA A 151 1.05 3.74 14.81
N PHE A 152 2.03 3.04 14.27
CA PHE A 152 2.44 3.10 12.87
C PHE A 152 1.91 1.88 12.13
N ARG A 153 1.17 2.11 11.05
CA ARG A 153 0.45 1.06 10.31
C ARG A 153 0.51 1.30 8.81
N TYR A 154 0.10 0.30 8.05
CA TYR A 154 0.04 0.35 6.60
C TYR A 154 -1.41 0.21 6.13
N ARG A 155 -1.80 1.00 5.12
CA ARG A 155 -3.13 0.97 4.50
C ARG A 155 -2.98 0.62 3.02
N PRO A 156 -3.84 -0.22 2.43
CA PRO A 156 -3.81 -0.49 1.00
C PRO A 156 -3.90 0.81 0.20
N CYS A 157 -3.18 0.94 -0.92
CA CYS A 157 -3.49 1.96 -1.91
C CYS A 157 -4.94 1.78 -2.42
N ARG A 158 -5.62 2.87 -2.80
CA ARG A 158 -6.98 2.78 -3.36
C ARG A 158 -7.02 1.92 -4.63
N ARG A 159 -6.02 2.11 -5.49
CA ARG A 159 -5.83 1.33 -6.72
C ARG A 159 -4.39 1.49 -7.21
N VAL A 160 -3.87 0.44 -7.81
CA VAL A 160 -2.58 0.45 -8.53
C VAL A 160 -2.84 0.03 -9.98
N ILE A 161 -2.21 0.72 -10.93
CA ILE A 161 -2.18 0.29 -12.33
C ILE A 161 -0.88 -0.48 -12.55
N ALA A 162 -0.96 -1.73 -13.01
CA ALA A 162 0.19 -2.52 -13.45
C ALA A 162 0.33 -2.41 -14.97
N ARG A 163 1.54 -2.12 -15.47
CA ARG A 163 1.82 -2.08 -16.92
C ARG A 163 3.04 -2.94 -17.24
N GLY A 164 2.87 -3.81 -18.24
CA GLY A 164 3.97 -4.55 -18.85
C GLY A 164 3.49 -5.81 -19.57
N THR A 165 4.44 -6.65 -19.99
CA THR A 165 4.19 -7.94 -20.61
C THR A 165 3.88 -9.05 -19.60
N THR A 166 3.21 -10.10 -20.08
CA THR A 166 2.99 -11.33 -19.30
C THR A 166 4.28 -12.08 -19.03
N GLY A 167 4.40 -12.63 -17.82
CA GLY A 167 5.53 -13.43 -17.37
C GLY A 167 5.53 -13.53 -15.84
N VAL A 168 6.59 -14.09 -15.27
CA VAL A 168 6.71 -14.25 -13.80
C VAL A 168 6.52 -12.93 -13.05
N THR A 169 6.99 -11.82 -13.63
CA THR A 169 6.87 -10.49 -13.04
C THR A 169 5.44 -10.01 -12.90
N LEU A 170 4.57 -10.27 -13.89
CA LEU A 170 3.14 -9.99 -13.76
C LEU A 170 2.53 -10.80 -12.62
N CYS A 171 2.84 -12.10 -12.54
CA CYS A 171 2.36 -12.94 -11.43
C CYS A 171 2.81 -12.40 -10.06
N GLN A 172 4.05 -11.93 -9.94
CA GLN A 172 4.55 -11.29 -8.71
C GLN A 172 3.76 -10.02 -8.36
N VAL A 173 3.47 -9.16 -9.34
CA VAL A 173 2.70 -7.92 -9.13
C VAL A 173 1.26 -8.24 -8.68
N VAL A 174 0.62 -9.22 -9.31
CA VAL A 174 -0.74 -9.67 -8.93
C VAL A 174 -0.73 -10.28 -7.52
N LEU A 175 0.26 -11.13 -7.19
CA LEU A 175 0.43 -11.66 -5.83
C LEU A 175 0.64 -10.54 -4.80
N ALA A 176 1.50 -9.57 -5.08
CA ALA A 176 1.77 -8.46 -4.18
C ALA A 176 0.50 -7.62 -3.91
N ALA A 177 -0.28 -7.33 -4.95
CA ALA A 177 -1.55 -6.63 -4.83
C ALA A 177 -2.59 -7.43 -4.02
N CYS A 178 -2.70 -8.74 -4.28
CA CYS A 178 -3.57 -9.64 -3.53
C CYS A 178 -3.19 -9.70 -2.04
N VAL A 179 -1.91 -9.89 -1.71
CA VAL A 179 -1.39 -9.89 -0.34
C VAL A 179 -1.67 -8.57 0.37
N ALA A 180 -1.51 -7.44 -0.33
CA ALA A 180 -1.73 -6.11 0.21
C ALA A 180 -3.21 -5.68 0.26
N GLY A 181 -4.12 -6.47 -0.33
CA GLY A 181 -5.54 -6.12 -0.44
C GLY A 181 -5.80 -4.90 -1.33
N VAL A 182 -5.05 -4.74 -2.42
CA VAL A 182 -5.11 -3.58 -3.30
C VAL A 182 -5.82 -3.92 -4.62
N PRO A 183 -6.85 -3.15 -5.01
CA PRO A 183 -7.42 -3.24 -6.35
C PRO A 183 -6.37 -2.93 -7.42
N LEU A 184 -6.28 -3.80 -8.43
CA LEU A 184 -5.26 -3.74 -9.47
C LEU A 184 -5.89 -3.61 -10.84
N THR A 185 -5.52 -2.60 -11.62
CA THR A 185 -5.79 -2.56 -13.06
C THR A 185 -4.55 -3.09 -13.78
N VAL A 186 -4.66 -4.23 -14.46
CA VAL A 186 -3.59 -4.79 -15.28
C VAL A 186 -3.78 -4.29 -16.72
N SER A 187 -2.91 -3.38 -17.14
CA SER A 187 -2.82 -2.88 -18.50
C SER A 187 -1.79 -3.71 -19.28
N LEU A 188 -2.25 -4.58 -20.17
CA LEU A 188 -1.40 -5.38 -21.05
C LEU A 188 -1.25 -4.70 -22.42
N SER A 189 -0.05 -4.77 -22.98
CA SER A 189 0.18 -4.45 -24.39
C SER A 189 -0.58 -5.45 -25.28
N PRO A 190 -1.10 -5.05 -26.47
CA PRO A 190 -1.89 -5.92 -27.34
C PRO A 190 -1.22 -7.24 -27.73
N ASP A 191 0.11 -7.23 -27.84
CA ASP A 191 0.93 -8.38 -28.21
C ASP A 191 1.24 -9.33 -27.03
N SER A 192 0.80 -8.97 -25.82
CA SER A 192 1.01 -9.82 -24.64
C SER A 192 0.15 -11.08 -24.73
N ARG A 193 0.68 -12.21 -24.26
CA ARG A 193 -0.12 -13.43 -24.07
C ARG A 193 -1.30 -13.11 -23.15
N ARG A 194 -2.47 -13.68 -23.42
CA ARG A 194 -3.64 -13.48 -22.56
C ARG A 194 -3.75 -14.64 -21.58
N TRP A 195 -3.94 -14.33 -20.30
CA TRP A 195 -4.24 -15.29 -19.26
C TRP A 195 -5.68 -15.08 -18.78
N PRO A 196 -6.64 -15.95 -19.17
CA PRO A 196 -8.06 -15.76 -18.86
C PRO A 196 -8.33 -15.58 -17.36
N TRP A 197 -7.58 -16.29 -16.53
CA TRP A 197 -7.73 -16.23 -15.08
C TRP A 197 -7.50 -14.84 -14.48
N LEU A 198 -6.74 -13.95 -15.16
CA LEU A 198 -6.54 -12.57 -14.70
C LEU A 198 -7.86 -11.79 -14.67
N ALA A 199 -8.71 -11.96 -15.70
CA ALA A 199 -10.01 -11.30 -15.78
C ALA A 199 -11.03 -11.89 -14.79
N GLU A 200 -10.83 -13.13 -14.36
CA GLU A 200 -11.68 -13.84 -13.40
C GLU A 200 -11.29 -13.56 -11.94
N HIS A 201 -10.08 -13.05 -11.69
CA HIS A 201 -9.58 -12.83 -10.33
C HIS A 201 -10.23 -11.60 -9.70
N ALA A 202 -10.90 -11.80 -8.57
CA ALA A 202 -11.52 -10.71 -7.82
C ALA A 202 -10.49 -9.64 -7.44
N GLY A 203 -10.81 -8.38 -7.72
CA GLY A 203 -9.92 -7.24 -7.44
C GLY A 203 -8.90 -6.95 -8.55
N VAL A 204 -8.90 -7.71 -9.66
CA VAL A 204 -8.14 -7.39 -10.87
C VAL A 204 -9.10 -6.94 -11.98
N GLU A 205 -8.80 -5.79 -12.57
CA GLU A 205 -9.39 -5.32 -13.82
C GLU A 205 -8.37 -5.52 -14.94
N LEU A 206 -8.67 -6.37 -15.92
CA LEU A 206 -7.79 -6.60 -17.06
C LEU A 206 -8.17 -5.69 -18.23
N VAL A 207 -7.18 -4.93 -18.73
CA VAL A 207 -7.32 -4.07 -19.90
C VAL A 207 -6.23 -4.43 -20.89
N VAL A 208 -6.60 -4.64 -22.16
CA VAL A 208 -5.64 -4.80 -23.26
C VAL A 208 -5.67 -3.53 -24.09
N GLU A 209 -4.60 -2.74 -24.03
CA GLU A 209 -4.56 -1.42 -24.63
C GLU A 209 -3.18 -1.09 -25.22
N ALA A 210 -3.21 -0.47 -26.40
CA ALA A 210 -2.04 0.14 -27.02
C ALA A 210 -1.59 1.39 -26.23
N GLU A 211 -0.45 1.94 -26.61
CA GLU A 211 0.16 3.08 -25.90
C GLU A 211 -0.79 4.28 -25.76
N ALA A 212 -1.51 4.64 -26.83
CA ALA A 212 -2.45 5.76 -26.80
C ALA A 212 -3.55 5.58 -25.74
N GLY A 213 -4.10 4.37 -25.61
CA GLY A 213 -5.11 4.05 -24.58
C GLY A 213 -4.53 4.11 -23.17
N PHE A 214 -3.30 3.62 -22.99
CA PHE A 214 -2.61 3.69 -21.70
C PHE A 214 -2.31 5.14 -21.27
N VAL A 215 -1.88 6.01 -22.21
CA VAL A 215 -1.67 7.44 -21.94
C VAL A 215 -2.97 8.11 -21.50
N GLU A 216 -4.07 7.85 -22.20
CA GLU A 216 -5.40 8.39 -21.87
C GLU A 216 -5.86 7.94 -20.48
N ARG A 217 -5.66 6.66 -20.15
CA ARG A 217 -5.95 6.12 -18.81
C ARG A 217 -5.13 6.80 -17.72
N LEU A 218 -3.86 7.10 -17.96
CA LEU A 218 -3.03 7.78 -16.98
C LEU A 218 -3.42 9.25 -16.80
N ALA A 219 -3.99 9.89 -17.82
CA ALA A 219 -4.58 11.22 -17.69
C ALA A 219 -5.86 11.19 -16.83
N HIS A 220 -6.58 10.07 -16.82
CA HIS A 220 -7.82 9.86 -16.07
C HIS A 220 -7.76 8.58 -15.22
N PRO A 221 -6.92 8.54 -14.16
CA PRO A 221 -6.49 7.30 -13.50
C PRO A 221 -7.55 6.60 -12.63
N GLU A 222 -8.81 7.07 -12.61
CA GLU A 222 -9.92 6.47 -11.85
C GLU A 222 -9.58 6.13 -10.39
N GLY A 223 -8.84 7.03 -9.71
CA GLY A 223 -8.44 6.87 -8.33
C GLY A 223 -7.19 5.99 -8.11
N ALA A 224 -6.50 5.58 -9.18
CA ALA A 224 -5.18 4.97 -9.06
C ALA A 224 -4.17 5.96 -8.48
N GLU A 225 -3.44 5.50 -7.46
CA GLU A 225 -2.43 6.30 -6.77
C GLU A 225 -1.04 6.09 -7.36
N ARG A 226 -0.83 4.92 -7.97
CA ARG A 226 0.48 4.46 -8.43
C ARG A 226 0.37 3.64 -9.72
N VAL A 227 1.41 3.73 -10.54
CA VAL A 227 1.67 2.83 -11.67
C VAL A 227 2.87 1.96 -11.33
N ARG A 228 2.68 0.64 -11.31
CA ARG A 228 3.76 -0.33 -11.20
C ARG A 228 4.10 -0.85 -12.59
N THR A 229 5.34 -0.60 -13.05
CA THR A 229 5.81 -1.09 -14.34
C THR A 229 7.14 -1.82 -14.21
N TRP A 230 7.33 -2.85 -15.02
CA TRP A 230 8.60 -3.59 -15.14
C TRP A 230 9.22 -3.44 -16.53
N GLU A 231 8.57 -2.66 -17.39
CA GLU A 231 9.08 -2.22 -18.69
C GLU A 231 9.14 -0.69 -18.71
N ARG A 232 9.95 -0.14 -19.62
CA ARG A 232 10.01 1.31 -19.78
C ARG A 232 8.71 1.80 -20.39
N ILE A 233 8.06 2.76 -19.74
CA ILE A 233 6.92 3.49 -20.31
C ILE A 233 7.41 4.70 -21.12
N SER A 234 6.57 5.17 -22.05
CA SER A 234 6.91 6.33 -22.87
C SER A 234 6.90 7.64 -22.08
N MET A 235 7.51 8.68 -22.68
CA MET A 235 7.49 10.01 -22.10
C MET A 235 6.09 10.60 -22.04
N ALA A 236 5.22 10.28 -23.00
CA ALA A 236 3.82 10.68 -22.99
C ALA A 236 3.07 10.06 -21.79
N ALA A 237 3.25 8.76 -21.56
CA ALA A 237 2.66 8.07 -20.41
C ALA A 237 3.15 8.65 -19.08
N ARG A 238 4.45 8.96 -18.97
CA ARG A 238 5.01 9.60 -17.78
C ARG A 238 4.46 11.01 -17.58
N ALA A 239 4.33 11.80 -18.65
CA ALA A 239 3.76 13.14 -18.57
C ALA A 239 2.29 13.10 -18.13
N ALA A 240 1.50 12.16 -18.65
CA ALA A 240 0.11 11.94 -18.23
C ALA A 240 0.01 11.56 -16.75
N ALA A 241 0.81 10.58 -16.29
CA ALA A 241 0.85 10.20 -14.87
C ALA A 241 1.23 11.39 -13.97
N ASN A 242 2.25 12.17 -14.34
CA ASN A 242 2.66 13.34 -13.59
C ASN A 242 1.56 14.42 -13.54
N GLY A 243 0.88 14.68 -14.66
CA GLY A 243 -0.23 15.61 -14.75
C GLY A 243 -1.42 15.21 -13.85
N ALA A 244 -1.63 13.91 -13.66
CA ALA A 244 -2.65 13.36 -12.78
C ALA A 244 -2.15 13.05 -11.35
N SER A 245 -0.91 13.44 -11.00
CA SER A 245 -0.28 13.16 -9.68
C SER A 245 -0.19 11.66 -9.33
N VAL A 246 -0.08 10.80 -10.33
CA VAL A 246 0.09 9.35 -10.16
C VAL A 246 1.58 9.01 -10.12
N THR A 247 2.00 8.28 -9.08
CA THR A 247 3.41 7.93 -8.93
C THR A 247 3.80 6.76 -9.84
N VAL A 248 4.76 6.97 -10.74
CA VAL A 248 5.32 5.90 -11.58
C VAL A 248 6.45 5.18 -10.85
N ILE A 249 6.35 3.85 -10.74
CA ILE A 249 7.30 2.97 -10.05
C ILE A 249 7.91 1.99 -11.07
N GLU A 250 9.15 2.28 -11.44
CA GLU A 250 9.96 1.51 -12.41
C GLU A 250 11.07 0.69 -11.74
N ALA A 251 11.09 0.65 -10.40
CA ALA A 251 12.03 -0.21 -9.69
C ALA A 251 11.83 -1.67 -10.13
N PRO A 252 12.88 -2.50 -10.21
CA PRO A 252 12.72 -3.93 -10.49
C PRO A 252 11.70 -4.57 -9.56
N VAL A 253 10.87 -5.48 -10.05
CA VAL A 253 9.98 -6.29 -9.20
C VAL A 253 10.84 -7.29 -8.44
N LEU A 254 10.70 -7.30 -7.11
CA LEU A 254 11.54 -8.11 -6.23
C LEU A 254 10.72 -9.23 -5.59
N ALA A 255 11.29 -10.42 -5.46
CA ALA A 255 10.69 -11.51 -4.67
C ALA A 255 10.71 -11.21 -3.16
N ASN A 256 11.49 -10.22 -2.71
CA ASN A 256 11.50 -9.81 -1.32
C ASN A 256 10.26 -8.98 -0.95
N GLY A 257 9.36 -9.55 -0.16
CA GLY A 257 8.10 -8.90 0.23
C GLY A 257 8.29 -7.66 1.10
N ARG A 258 9.35 -7.59 1.90
CA ARG A 258 9.65 -6.41 2.74
C ARG A 258 9.97 -5.18 1.89
N LEU A 259 10.44 -5.38 0.66
CA LEU A 259 10.74 -4.32 -0.29
C LEU A 259 9.59 -4.07 -1.26
N GLU A 260 9.03 -5.12 -1.87
CA GLU A 260 8.02 -5.00 -2.94
C GLU A 260 6.65 -4.53 -2.42
N LEU A 261 6.17 -5.05 -1.28
CA LEU A 261 4.82 -4.71 -0.78
C LEU A 261 4.65 -3.21 -0.45
N ARG A 262 5.74 -2.48 -0.22
CA ARG A 262 5.70 -1.02 0.03
C ARG A 262 5.09 -0.24 -1.12
N TRP A 263 5.22 -0.73 -2.36
CA TRP A 263 4.65 -0.09 -3.55
C TRP A 263 3.12 -0.18 -3.61
N TYR A 264 2.50 -0.99 -2.76
CA TYR A 264 1.05 -1.21 -2.70
C TYR A 264 0.43 -0.61 -1.43
N LEU A 265 1.25 -0.06 -0.53
CA LEU A 265 0.82 0.41 0.78
C LEU A 265 1.10 1.90 0.99
N ARG A 266 0.19 2.55 1.69
CA ARG A 266 0.32 3.90 2.25
C ARG A 266 0.65 3.78 3.73
N GLU A 267 1.65 4.50 4.19
CA GLU A 267 1.99 4.53 5.62
C GLU A 267 1.05 5.47 6.36
N GLN A 268 0.63 5.09 7.57
CA GLN A 268 -0.22 5.90 8.43
C GLN A 268 0.29 5.87 9.87
N THR A 269 0.24 7.03 10.52
CA THR A 269 0.53 7.17 11.95
C THR A 269 -0.77 7.54 12.65
N VAL A 270 -1.04 6.93 13.81
CA VAL A 270 -2.15 7.25 14.70
C VAL A 270 -1.61 7.50 16.10
N SER A 271 -1.65 8.75 16.54
CA SER A 271 -1.21 9.16 17.87
C SER A 271 -2.42 9.50 18.74
N ARG A 272 -2.58 8.80 19.86
CA ARG A 272 -3.74 8.91 20.74
C ARG A 272 -3.31 9.09 22.20
N ILE A 273 -3.83 10.13 22.83
CA ILE A 273 -3.71 10.30 24.29
C ILE A 273 -4.60 9.27 24.99
N LEU A 274 -4.03 8.55 25.95
CA LEU A 274 -4.67 7.50 26.75
C LEU A 274 -4.85 7.89 28.22
N HIS A 275 -4.50 9.11 28.59
CA HIS A 275 -4.68 9.61 29.95
C HIS A 275 -5.73 10.72 30.01
N ARG A 276 -6.37 10.85 31.17
CA ARG A 276 -7.16 12.03 31.51
C ARG A 276 -6.47 12.77 32.65
N TYR A 277 -5.91 13.94 32.33
CA TYR A 277 -5.14 14.76 33.28
C TYR A 277 -4.03 13.96 34.01
N GLY A 278 -3.29 13.12 33.28
CA GLY A 278 -2.22 12.27 33.83
C GLY A 278 -2.68 10.93 34.40
N ASN A 279 -3.98 10.72 34.60
CA ASN A 279 -4.51 9.42 35.01
C ASN A 279 -4.67 8.50 33.79
N VAL A 280 -3.86 7.45 33.72
CA VAL A 280 -3.91 6.43 32.65
C VAL A 280 -4.89 5.35 33.07
N SER A 281 -6.05 5.28 32.41
CA SER A 281 -6.99 4.17 32.59
C SER A 281 -6.34 2.88 32.11
N ALA A 282 -6.48 1.78 32.86
CA ALA A 282 -6.08 0.46 32.36
C ALA A 282 -6.88 0.15 31.08
N PRO A 283 -6.26 -0.39 30.02
CA PRO A 283 -7.03 -0.81 28.85
C PRO A 283 -8.07 -1.84 29.30
N VAL A 284 -9.34 -1.61 28.95
CA VAL A 284 -10.38 -2.62 29.12
C VAL A 284 -9.94 -3.82 28.28
N ALA A 285 -9.66 -4.95 28.93
CA ALA A 285 -9.34 -6.17 28.22
C ALA A 285 -10.51 -6.50 27.28
N THR A 286 -10.26 -6.47 25.98
CA THR A 286 -11.17 -7.03 24.98
C THR A 286 -11.24 -8.53 25.22
N THR A 287 -12.35 -9.00 25.80
CA THR A 287 -12.77 -10.41 25.80
C THR A 287 -13.12 -10.87 24.40
#